data_AF-A0AAW2VMK2-F1
#
_entry.id   AF-A0AAW2VMK2-F1
#
_cell.length_a   1.000
_cell.length_b   1.000
_cell.length_c   1.000
_cell.angle_alpha   90.00
_cell.angle_beta   90.00
_cell.angle_gamma   90.00
#
_symmetry.space_group_name_H-M   'P 1'
#
loop_
_entity.id
_entity.type
_entity.pdbx_description
1 polymer ?
#
loop_
_entity_poly.entity_id
_entity_poly.type
_entity_poly.pdbx_seq_one_letter_code
_entity_poly.pdbx_strand_id
1 'polypeptide(L)'
;MDNIVDSLSSAYQDFIAAAAGVLEAKESSGGQKTPATDAALENFKQRWELFRVACDQAEEFVESVKQRIGSECLVDEATGSVAAKPGQPVPSGLPPISVVRLEQMSKAVRWLVIELQQGSGAGAGASHANTNAPFDARFTEDPAQ
;
A
#
# COMPACT_ATOMS: atom_id res chain seq x y z
N MET A 1 5.16 -12.91 -7.60
CA MET A 1 4.63 -13.41 -6.32
C MET A 1 5.66 -14.31 -5.67
N ASP A 2 6.09 -15.39 -6.34
CA ASP A 2 7.07 -16.33 -5.80
C ASP A 2 8.36 -15.64 -5.37
N ASN A 3 8.92 -14.75 -6.20
CA ASN A 3 10.10 -13.97 -5.85
C ASN A 3 9.97 -13.13 -4.55
N ILE A 4 8.77 -12.67 -4.21
CA ILE A 4 8.54 -11.87 -2.98
C ILE A 4 8.52 -12.79 -1.76
N VAL A 5 7.84 -13.94 -1.89
CA VAL A 5 7.80 -14.97 -0.83
C VAL A 5 9.20 -15.55 -0.59
N ASP A 6 9.94 -15.82 -1.67
CA ASP A 6 11.31 -16.32 -1.61
C ASP A 6 12.26 -15.28 -0.99
N SER A 7 12.13 -14.00 -1.37
CA SER A 7 12.90 -12.89 -0.78
C SER A 7 12.64 -12.77 0.72
N LEU A 8 11.36 -12.80 1.14
CA LEU A 8 10.97 -12.73 2.55
C LEU A 8 11.51 -13.93 3.34
N SER A 9 11.40 -15.14 2.78
CA SER A 9 11.91 -16.37 3.39
C SER A 9 13.43 -16.34 3.55
N SER A 10 14.16 -15.92 2.52
CA SER A 10 15.62 -15.77 2.57
C SER A 10 16.05 -14.72 3.59
N ALA A 11 15.39 -13.56 3.61
CA ALA A 11 15.72 -12.48 4.54
C ALA A 11 15.44 -12.88 6.00
N TYR A 12 14.36 -13.63 6.23
CA TYR A 12 14.06 -14.19 7.55
C TYR A 12 15.15 -15.17 8.01
N GLN A 13 15.55 -16.12 7.15
CA GLN A 13 16.60 -17.08 7.48
C GLN A 13 17.94 -16.39 7.78
N ASP A 14 18.33 -15.41 6.97
CA ASP A 14 19.54 -14.61 7.17
C ASP A 14 19.51 -13.82 8.49
N PHE A 15 18.36 -13.26 8.84
CA PHE A 15 18.16 -12.55 10.10
C PHE A 15 18.33 -13.48 11.31
N ILE A 16 17.71 -14.66 11.28
CA ILE A 16 17.83 -15.66 12.35
C ILE A 16 19.27 -16.17 12.46
N ALA A 17 19.94 -16.41 11.33
CA ALA A 17 21.34 -16.82 11.32
C ALA A 17 22.25 -15.75 11.93
N ALA A 18 22.04 -14.47 11.61
CA ALA A 18 22.80 -13.38 12.21
C ALA A 18 22.51 -13.23 13.72
N ALA A 19 21.27 -13.46 14.16
CA ALA A 19 20.91 -13.46 15.58
C ALA A 19 21.65 -14.58 16.35
N ALA A 20 21.70 -15.78 15.77
CA ALA A 20 22.48 -16.90 16.32
C ALA A 20 23.96 -16.55 16.39
N GLY A 21 24.53 -15.95 15.35
CA GLY A 21 25.93 -15.51 15.34
C GLY A 21 26.28 -14.51 16.44
N VAL A 22 25.36 -13.61 16.82
CA VAL A 22 25.55 -12.72 17.97
C VAL A 22 25.60 -13.49 19.29
N LEU A 23 24.74 -14.49 19.47
CA LEU A 23 24.71 -15.31 20.68
C LEU A 23 25.98 -16.17 20.80
N GLU A 24 26.42 -16.80 19.72
CA GLU A 24 27.65 -17.59 19.67
C GLU A 24 28.90 -16.72 19.93
N ALA A 25 28.95 -15.53 19.34
CA ALA A 25 30.05 -14.59 19.57
C ALA A 25 30.10 -14.10 21.03
N LYS A 26 28.93 -13.85 21.65
CA LYS A 26 28.83 -13.50 23.06
C LYS A 26 29.20 -14.64 23.99
N GLU A 27 28.78 -15.86 23.68
CA GLU A 27 29.15 -17.05 24.46
C GLU A 27 30.66 -17.27 24.42
N SER A 28 31.26 -17.19 23.22
CA SER A 28 32.69 -17.36 23.00
C SER A 28 33.54 -16.29 23.70
N SER A 29 33.00 -15.08 23.90
CA SER A 29 33.68 -13.99 24.61
C SER A 29 33.42 -13.97 26.13
N GLY A 30 32.62 -14.90 26.66
CA GLY A 30 32.18 -14.85 28.06
C GLY A 30 31.35 -13.60 28.38
N GLY A 31 30.60 -13.08 27.40
CA GLY A 31 29.81 -11.87 27.50
C GLY A 31 30.61 -10.56 27.42
N GLN A 32 31.92 -10.62 27.18
CA GLN A 32 32.75 -9.43 27.01
C GLN A 32 32.51 -8.77 25.65
N LYS A 33 32.61 -7.44 25.62
CA LYS A 33 32.58 -6.68 24.37
C LYS A 33 33.92 -6.87 23.65
N THR A 34 33.88 -7.51 22.49
CA THR A 34 35.05 -7.80 21.65
C THR A 34 34.81 -7.33 20.22
N PRO A 35 35.86 -7.13 19.41
CA PRO A 35 35.70 -6.82 18.00
C PRO A 35 34.83 -7.83 17.24
N ALA A 36 34.90 -9.12 17.63
CA ALA A 36 34.07 -10.18 17.06
C ALA A 36 32.58 -10.00 17.44
N THR A 37 32.28 -9.68 18.70
CA THR A 37 30.91 -9.40 19.15
C THR A 37 30.35 -8.15 18.49
N ASP A 38 31.17 -7.11 18.32
CA ASP A 38 30.78 -5.87 17.66
C ASP A 38 30.51 -6.10 16.16
N ALA A 39 31.35 -6.87 15.46
CA ALA A 39 31.12 -7.25 14.07
C ALA A 39 29.83 -8.08 13.90
N ALA A 40 29.57 -9.02 14.81
CA ALA A 40 28.34 -9.81 14.79
C ALA A 40 27.09 -8.93 15.02
N LEU A 41 27.16 -7.95 15.92
CA LEU A 41 26.07 -7.01 16.17
C LEU A 41 25.78 -6.11 14.96
N GLU A 42 26.81 -5.61 14.28
CA GLU A 42 26.61 -4.82 13.05
C GLU A 42 26.01 -5.68 11.93
N ASN A 43 26.46 -6.93 11.78
CA ASN A 43 25.85 -7.87 10.83
C ASN A 43 24.37 -8.14 11.15
N PHE A 44 24.04 -8.36 12.43
CA PHE A 44 22.65 -8.53 12.88
C PHE A 44 21.78 -7.32 12.55
N LYS A 45 22.26 -6.10 12.83
CA LYS A 45 21.53 -4.86 12.47
C LYS A 45 21.27 -4.77 10.97
N GLN A 46 22.27 -5.11 10.15
CA GLN A 46 22.13 -5.09 8.69
C GLN A 46 21.09 -6.12 8.22
N ARG A 47 21.11 -7.36 8.74
CA ARG A 47 20.15 -8.40 8.36
C ARG A 47 18.73 -8.11 8.86
N TRP A 48 18.61 -7.51 10.05
CA TRP A 48 17.33 -7.00 10.55
C TRP A 48 16.71 -5.97 9.61
N GLU A 49 17.50 -5.01 9.14
CA GLU A 49 16.99 -3.97 8.25
C GLU A 49 16.56 -4.53 6.89
N LEU A 50 17.33 -5.47 6.33
CA LEU A 50 16.95 -6.16 5.10
C LEU A 50 15.66 -6.97 5.27
N PHE A 51 15.50 -7.66 6.41
CA PHE A 51 14.27 -8.39 6.72
C PHE A 51 13.07 -7.44 6.86
N ARG A 52 13.25 -6.29 7.51
CA ARG A 52 12.21 -5.26 7.63
C ARG A 52 11.74 -4.77 6.26
N VAL A 53 12.67 -4.45 5.36
CA VAL A 53 12.35 -4.05 3.97
C VAL A 53 11.61 -5.15 3.22
N ALA A 54 11.99 -6.42 3.40
CA ALA A 54 11.28 -7.55 2.79
C ALA A 54 9.86 -7.70 3.33
N CYS A 55 9.63 -7.43 4.62
CA CYS A 55 8.29 -7.38 5.21
C CYS A 55 7.44 -6.25 4.62
N ASP A 56 7.99 -5.03 4.49
CA ASP A 56 7.30 -3.89 3.89
C ASP A 56 6.87 -4.22 2.45
N GLN A 57 7.75 -4.81 1.65
CA GLN A 57 7.44 -5.24 0.27
C GLN A 57 6.37 -6.33 0.21
N ALA A 58 6.38 -7.27 1.16
CA ALA A 58 5.36 -8.31 1.24
C ALA A 58 4.00 -7.73 1.63
N GLU A 59 3.96 -6.75 2.52
CA GLU A 59 2.73 -6.03 2.89
C GLU A 59 2.16 -5.28 1.68
N GLU A 60 2.96 -4.49 0.97
CA GLU A 60 2.55 -3.80 -0.26
C GLU A 60 1.98 -4.78 -1.31
N PHE A 61 2.60 -5.95 -1.46
CA PHE A 61 2.10 -6.98 -2.36
C PHE A 61 0.73 -7.50 -1.93
N VAL A 62 0.52 -7.80 -0.65
CA VAL A 62 -0.76 -8.24 -0.12
C VAL A 62 -1.83 -7.17 -0.32
N GLU A 63 -1.50 -5.91 -0.08
CA GLU A 63 -2.43 -4.79 -0.33
C GLU A 63 -2.79 -4.64 -1.81
N SER A 64 -1.81 -4.76 -2.71
CA SER A 64 -2.01 -4.75 -4.16
C SER A 64 -2.94 -5.88 -4.61
N VAL A 65 -2.73 -7.09 -4.09
CA VAL A 65 -3.59 -8.25 -4.39
C VAL A 65 -5.00 -8.02 -3.85
N LYS A 66 -5.14 -7.49 -2.62
CA LYS A 66 -6.45 -7.12 -2.03
C LYS A 66 -7.20 -6.13 -2.92
N GLN A 67 -6.53 -5.10 -3.44
CA GLN A 67 -7.14 -4.12 -4.34
C GLN A 67 -7.55 -4.74 -5.70
N ARG A 68 -6.71 -5.63 -6.26
CA ARG A 68 -7.02 -6.34 -7.50
C ARG A 68 -8.28 -7.20 -7.35
N ILE A 69 -8.36 -8.00 -6.28
CA ILE A 69 -9.53 -8.83 -5.96
C ILE A 69 -10.77 -8.00 -5.70
N GLY A 70 -10.64 -6.87 -5.00
CA GLY A 70 -11.75 -5.95 -4.76
C GLY A 70 -12.28 -5.27 -6.02
N SER A 71 -11.42 -5.02 -7.02
CA SER A 71 -11.78 -4.33 -8.26
C SER A 71 -12.30 -5.26 -9.36
N GLU A 72 -11.82 -6.50 -9.45
CA GLU A 72 -12.27 -7.50 -10.42
C GLU A 72 -13.70 -8.03 -10.14
N CYS A 73 -14.26 -7.75 -8.97
CA CYS A 73 -15.66 -8.02 -8.62
C CYS A 73 -16.67 -6.99 -9.18
N LEU A 74 -16.21 -5.86 -9.74
CA LEU A 74 -17.07 -4.75 -10.17
C LEU A 74 -17.36 -4.69 -11.69
N VAL A 75 -16.75 -5.55 -12.51
CA VAL A 75 -16.76 -5.40 -13.98
C VAL A 75 -17.55 -6.49 -14.74
N ASP A 76 -17.94 -7.60 -14.11
CA ASP A 76 -18.54 -8.74 -14.86
C ASP A 76 -20.07 -8.67 -15.10
N GLU A 77 -20.71 -7.51 -14.95
CA GLU A 77 -22.16 -7.37 -15.23
C GLU A 77 -22.49 -6.24 -16.22
N ALA A 78 -21.49 -5.69 -16.93
CA ALA A 78 -21.71 -4.71 -18.00
C ALA A 78 -21.46 -5.26 -19.42
N THR A 79 -20.84 -6.43 -19.54
CA THR A 79 -20.65 -7.09 -20.85
C THR A 79 -21.80 -8.03 -21.11
N GLY A 80 -22.98 -7.46 -21.37
CA GLY A 80 -24.06 -8.18 -22.01
C GLY A 80 -23.54 -8.73 -23.34
N SER A 81 -23.17 -10.02 -23.36
CA SER A 81 -23.02 -10.78 -24.60
C SER A 81 -24.41 -10.94 -25.18
N VAL A 82 -24.85 -9.92 -25.91
CA VAL A 82 -26.06 -9.98 -26.72
C VAL A 82 -25.69 -10.71 -28.00
N ALA A 83 -25.56 -12.03 -27.90
CA ALA A 83 -25.82 -12.92 -29.04
C ALA A 83 -27.34 -12.94 -29.28
N ALA A 84 -27.91 -11.83 -29.73
CA ALA A 84 -29.30 -11.79 -30.18
C ALA A 84 -29.39 -12.29 -31.62
N LYS A 85 -29.91 -13.51 -31.74
CA LYS A 85 -30.48 -14.09 -32.95
C LYS A 85 -31.50 -13.11 -33.59
N PRO A 86 -31.53 -12.90 -34.91
CA PRO A 86 -32.45 -11.96 -35.52
C PRO A 86 -33.88 -12.50 -35.47
N GLY A 87 -34.79 -11.72 -34.89
CA GLY A 87 -36.23 -11.87 -35.08
C GLY A 87 -37.04 -12.14 -33.81
N GLN A 88 -37.27 -11.11 -32.99
CA GLN A 88 -38.48 -11.05 -32.17
C GLN A 88 -38.88 -9.61 -31.82
N PRO A 89 -40.19 -9.29 -31.76
CA PRO A 89 -40.69 -7.92 -31.70
C PRO A 89 -40.68 -7.36 -30.27
N VAL A 90 -40.40 -6.06 -30.19
CA VAL A 90 -40.34 -5.23 -28.99
C VAL A 90 -41.76 -4.97 -28.45
N PRO A 91 -42.08 -5.27 -27.17
CA PRO A 91 -43.19 -4.61 -26.51
C PRO A 91 -42.69 -3.40 -25.73
N SER A 92 -43.33 -2.27 -25.99
CA SER A 92 -43.27 -1.04 -25.20
C SER A 92 -43.70 -1.31 -23.76
N GLY A 93 -42.75 -1.31 -22.83
CA GLY A 93 -42.98 -1.35 -21.40
C GLY A 93 -41.67 -1.01 -20.71
N LEU A 94 -41.68 -0.01 -19.81
CA LEU A 94 -40.51 0.36 -19.02
C LEU A 94 -39.94 -0.93 -18.40
N PRO A 95 -38.65 -1.23 -18.60
CA PRO A 95 -38.06 -2.46 -18.10
C PRO A 95 -38.25 -2.47 -16.58
N PRO A 96 -38.69 -3.59 -15.98
CA PRO A 96 -38.84 -3.67 -14.53
C PRO A 96 -37.49 -3.29 -13.91
N ILE A 97 -37.50 -2.30 -13.00
CA ILE A 97 -36.32 -1.91 -12.23
C ILE A 97 -35.88 -3.18 -11.51
N SER A 98 -34.82 -3.80 -12.03
CA SER A 98 -34.33 -5.03 -11.44
C SER A 98 -33.85 -4.68 -10.04
N VAL A 99 -34.23 -5.51 -9.06
CA VAL A 99 -33.71 -5.42 -7.68
C VAL A 99 -32.17 -5.31 -7.70
N VAL A 100 -31.56 -5.97 -8.68
CA VAL A 100 -30.13 -5.91 -9.01
C VAL A 100 -29.64 -4.49 -9.33
N ARG A 101 -30.37 -3.70 -10.13
CA ARG A 101 -29.99 -2.30 -10.43
C ARG A 101 -30.08 -1.41 -9.21
N LEU A 102 -31.08 -1.60 -8.35
CA LEU A 102 -31.20 -0.85 -7.11
C LEU A 102 -30.09 -1.25 -6.12
N GLU A 103 -29.76 -2.54 -6.04
CA GLU A 103 -28.69 -3.05 -5.20
C GLU A 103 -27.31 -2.54 -5.64
N GLN A 104 -27.03 -2.58 -6.95
CA GLN A 104 -25.79 -2.06 -7.54
C GLN A 104 -25.65 -0.55 -7.29
N MET A 105 -26.74 0.20 -7.48
CA MET A 105 -26.76 1.63 -7.14
C MET A 105 -26.55 1.85 -5.64
N SER A 106 -27.17 1.05 -4.77
CA SER A 106 -26.98 1.16 -3.32
C SER A 106 -25.54 0.87 -2.88
N LYS A 107 -24.85 -0.05 -3.57
CA LYS A 107 -23.45 -0.41 -3.28
C LYS A 107 -22.49 0.67 -3.77
N ALA A 108 -22.71 1.22 -4.97
CA ALA A 108 -21.96 2.36 -5.49
C ALA A 108 -22.12 3.61 -4.60
N VAL A 109 -23.34 3.86 -4.12
CA VAL A 109 -23.60 4.96 -3.18
C VAL A 109 -22.91 4.74 -1.84
N ARG A 110 -22.90 3.52 -1.29
CA ARG A 110 -22.13 3.21 -0.07
C ARG A 110 -20.63 3.46 -0.25
N TRP A 111 -20.08 3.12 -1.42
CA TRP A 111 -18.66 3.36 -1.71
C TRP A 111 -18.34 4.85 -1.77
N LEU A 112 -19.17 5.63 -2.47
CA LEU A 112 -19.02 7.08 -2.55
C LEU A 112 -19.13 7.75 -1.17
N VAL A 113 -20.02 7.27 -0.30
CA VAL A 113 -20.13 7.76 1.08
C VAL A 113 -18.85 7.48 1.88
N ILE A 114 -18.23 6.31 1.69
CA ILE A 114 -16.96 5.97 2.34
C ILE A 114 -15.83 6.88 1.83
N GLU A 115 -15.75 7.14 0.52
CA GLU A 115 -14.77 8.08 -0.05
C GLU A 115 -14.98 9.52 0.48
N LEU A 116 -16.22 9.98 0.60
CA LEU A 116 -16.53 11.30 1.15
C LEU A 116 -16.25 11.40 2.66
N GLN A 117 -16.44 10.31 3.41
CA GLN A 117 -16.10 10.24 4.84
C GLN A 117 -14.59 10.18 5.07
N GLN A 118 -13.85 9.43 4.22
CA GLN A 118 -12.39 9.37 4.26
C GLN A 118 -11.73 10.64 3.73
N GLY A 119 -12.40 11.38 2.82
CA GLY A 119 -11.97 12.71 2.36
C GLY A 119 -12.32 13.86 3.32
N SER A 120 -13.12 13.62 4.37
CA SER A 120 -13.44 14.62 5.40
C SER A 120 -12.45 14.52 6.57
N GLY A 121 -11.17 14.73 6.26
CA GLY A 121 -10.07 14.66 7.22
C GLY A 121 -8.74 15.13 6.63
N ALA A 122 -8.57 16.46 6.55
CA ALA A 122 -7.33 17.20 6.28
C ALA A 122 -6.81 17.32 4.81
N GLY A 123 -7.12 18.48 4.20
CA GLY A 123 -6.10 19.36 3.63
C GLY A 123 -5.50 19.02 2.26
N ALA A 124 -6.23 19.27 1.18
CA ALA A 124 -5.61 19.53 -0.13
C ALA A 124 -5.50 21.05 -0.33
N GLY A 125 -4.41 21.63 0.17
CA GLY A 125 -3.86 22.85 -0.41
C GLY A 125 -3.35 22.52 -1.81
N ALA A 126 -4.24 22.59 -2.80
CA ALA A 126 -3.84 22.65 -4.19
C ALA A 126 -3.24 24.04 -4.44
N SER A 127 -1.92 24.15 -4.32
CA SER A 127 -1.16 25.32 -4.77
C SER A 127 -1.24 25.39 -6.30
N HIS A 128 -2.31 26.03 -6.77
CA HIS A 128 -2.39 26.57 -8.11
C HIS A 128 -1.21 27.53 -8.33
N ALA A 129 -0.44 27.24 -9.37
CA ALA A 129 0.53 28.17 -9.93
C ALA A 129 -0.17 29.49 -10.29
N ASN A 130 0.23 30.57 -9.64
CA ASN A 130 -0.05 31.92 -10.11
C ASN A 130 1.27 32.68 -10.22
N THR A 131 1.76 32.73 -11.45
CA THR A 131 2.80 33.63 -11.92
C THR A 131 2.26 35.07 -11.88
N ASN A 132 2.79 35.92 -11.00
CA ASN A 132 2.91 37.38 -11.21
C ASN A 132 3.76 38.04 -10.10
N ALA A 133 5.09 37.98 -10.28
CA ALA A 133 6.08 39.07 -10.22
C ALA A 133 6.11 40.08 -9.02
N PRO A 134 7.14 40.95 -8.89
CA PRO A 134 8.03 40.93 -7.73
C PRO A 134 8.03 42.24 -6.93
N PHE A 135 8.20 42.14 -5.61
CA PHE A 135 8.65 43.28 -4.81
C PHE A 135 9.45 42.78 -3.62
N ASP A 136 10.73 43.10 -3.71
CA ASP A 136 11.80 42.99 -2.74
C ASP A 136 11.58 44.00 -1.61
N ALA A 137 11.52 43.55 -0.35
CA ALA A 137 11.88 44.37 0.81
C ALA A 137 11.99 43.54 2.10
N ARG A 138 13.25 43.30 2.48
CA ARG A 138 13.81 43.39 3.84
C ARG A 138 13.60 42.22 4.81
N PHE A 139 14.61 41.36 4.81
CA PHE A 139 15.28 40.79 5.99
C PHE A 139 14.91 41.49 7.32
N THR A 140 14.26 40.76 8.22
CA THR A 140 14.31 41.05 9.66
C THR A 140 15.31 40.07 10.26
N GLU A 141 16.51 40.57 10.54
CA GLU A 141 17.54 39.88 11.31
C GLU A 141 17.49 40.46 12.72
N ASP A 142 17.19 39.62 13.71
CA ASP A 142 17.41 39.91 15.13
C ASP A 142 17.92 38.63 15.81
N PRO A 143 19.21 38.58 16.19
CA PRO A 143 19.72 37.63 17.15
C PRO A 143 19.90 38.31 18.52
N ALA A 144 19.13 37.88 19.52
CA ALA A 144 19.35 38.23 20.90
C ALA A 144 20.26 37.18 21.60
N GLN A 145 21.36 37.71 22.14
CA GLN A 145 22.39 37.17 23.05
C GLN A 145 23.64 36.50 22.45
#